data_AF-A0A9C9N1L9-F1
#
_entry.id   AF-A0A9C9N1L9-F1
#
_cell.length_a   1.000
_cell.length_b   1.000
_cell.length_c   1.000
_cell.angle_alpha   90.00
_cell.angle_beta   90.00
_cell.angle_gamma   90.00
#
_symmetry.space_group_name_H-M   'P 1'
#
loop_
_entity.id
_entity.type
_entity.pdbx_description
1 polymer ?
#
loop_
_entity_poly.entity_id
_entity_poly.type
_entity_poly.pdbx_seq_one_letter_code
_entity_poly.pdbx_strand_id
1 'polypeptide(L)' 'MREVDRLMIEQFHISLVQMMENAGRNLAALAIERFLDKNPNGKRVVILAGRGGNGGGGLVCARRLHNWGATIQ' A
#
# COMPACT_ATOMS: atom_id res chain seq x y z
N MET A 1 -14.57 -9.61 -4.95
CA MET A 1 -13.10 -9.68 -4.84
C MET A 1 -12.53 -11.08 -4.98
N ARG A 2 -13.01 -12.10 -4.22
CA ARG A 2 -12.45 -13.46 -4.29
C ARG A 2 -12.27 -14.04 -5.71
N GLU A 3 -13.26 -13.85 -6.58
CA GLU A 3 -13.15 -14.34 -7.96
C GLU A 3 -12.11 -13.56 -8.77
N VAL A 4 -12.00 -12.25 -8.56
CA VAL A 4 -10.93 -11.45 -9.18
C VAL A 4 -9.56 -11.94 -8.71
N ASP A 5 -9.39 -12.17 -7.40
CA ASP A 5 -8.13 -12.68 -6.83
C ASP A 5 -7.79 -14.05 -7.42
N ARG A 6 -8.78 -14.94 -7.58
CA ARG A 6 -8.63 -16.24 -8.22
C ARG A 6 -8.17 -16.11 -9.67
N LEU A 7 -8.85 -15.29 -10.47
CA LEU A 7 -8.50 -15.06 -11.87
C LEU A 7 -7.08 -14.47 -11.99
N MET A 8 -6.72 -13.50 -11.15
CA MET A 8 -5.39 -12.90 -11.14
C MET A 8 -4.30 -13.95 -10.94
N ILE A 9 -4.49 -14.89 -10.01
CA ILE A 9 -3.50 -15.94 -9.70
C ILE A 9 -3.51 -17.03 -10.77
N GLU A 10 -4.68 -17.58 -11.10
CA GLU A 10 -4.79 -18.79 -11.92
C GLU A 10 -4.66 -18.51 -13.42
N GLN A 11 -5.21 -17.39 -13.91
CA GLN A 11 -5.24 -17.07 -15.34
C GLN A 11 -4.17 -16.05 -15.73
N PHE A 12 -3.98 -15.01 -14.92
CA PHE A 12 -3.04 -13.93 -15.24
C PHE A 12 -1.66 -14.13 -14.60
N HIS A 13 -1.49 -15.16 -13.76
CA HIS A 13 -0.23 -15.47 -13.08
C HIS A 13 0.35 -14.31 -12.26
N ILE A 14 -0.54 -13.44 -11.76
CA ILE A 14 -0.19 -12.35 -10.84
C ILE A 14 -0.38 -12.87 -9.41
N SER A 15 0.72 -12.93 -8.67
CA SER A 15 0.70 -13.38 -7.29
C SER A 15 -0.03 -12.38 -6.37
N LEU A 16 -0.54 -12.90 -5.25
CA LEU A 16 -1.16 -12.08 -4.20
C LEU A 16 -0.21 -10.98 -3.67
N VAL A 17 1.09 -11.28 -3.59
CA VAL A 17 2.11 -10.32 -3.15
C VAL A 17 2.26 -9.17 -4.15
N GLN A 18 2.24 -9.45 -5.46
CA GLN A 18 2.28 -8.40 -6.49
C GLN A 18 1.03 -7.52 -6.45
N MET A 19 -0.15 -8.12 -6.26
CA MET A 19 -1.40 -7.37 -6.10
C MET A 19 -1.34 -6.45 -4.87
N MET A 20 -0.85 -6.97 -3.75
CA MET A 20 -0.69 -6.22 -2.50
C MET A 20 0.34 -5.09 -2.64
N GLU A 21 1.47 -5.34 -3.31
CA GLU A 21 2.47 -4.32 -3.60
C GLU A 21 1.87 -3.16 -4.40
N ASN A 22 1.08 -3.49 -5.43
CA ASN A 22 0.40 -2.49 -6.24
C ASN A 22 -0.64 -1.72 -5.42
N ALA A 23 -1.45 -2.41 -4.61
CA ALA A 23 -2.45 -1.78 -3.76
C ALA A 23 -1.83 -0.79 -2.77
N GLY A 24 -0.79 -1.21 -2.04
CA GLY A 24 -0.11 -0.34 -1.08
C GLY A 24 0.66 0.81 -1.72
N ARG A 25 1.27 0.61 -2.92
CA ARG A 25 1.87 1.70 -3.69
C ARG A 25 0.85 2.77 -4.07
N ASN A 26 -0.31 2.36 -4.56
CA ASN A 26 -1.37 3.31 -4.92
C ASN A 26 -1.94 4.01 -3.69
N LEU A 27 -2.08 3.31 -2.55
CA LEU A 27 -2.49 3.94 -1.30
C LEU A 27 -1.48 5.00 -0.83
N ALA A 28 -0.18 4.73 -0.91
CA ALA A 28 0.86 5.70 -0.57
C ALA A 28 0.83 6.93 -1.49
N ALA A 29 0.68 6.72 -2.80
CA ALA A 29 0.56 7.81 -3.77
C ALA A 29 -0.66 8.70 -3.50
N LEU A 30 -1.82 8.07 -3.24
CA LEU A 30 -3.04 8.77 -2.90
C LEU A 30 -2.90 9.56 -1.59
N ALA A 31 -2.24 8.98 -0.59
CA ALA A 31 -1.99 9.66 0.68
C ALA A 31 -1.12 10.91 0.50
N ILE A 32 -0.08 10.82 -0.34
CA ILE A 32 0.77 11.96 -0.68
C ILE A 32 -0.04 13.07 -1.34
N GLU A 33 -0.86 12.70 -2.33
CA GLU A 33 -1.67 13.64 -3.09
C GLU A 33 -2.70 14.37 -2.21
N ARG A 34 -3.38 13.63 -1.32
CA ARG A 34 -4.53 14.16 -0.59
C ARG A 34 -4.20 14.75 0.77
N PHE A 35 -3.16 14.26 1.44
CA PHE A 35 -2.96 14.54 2.88
C PHE A 35 -1.56 15.05 3.22
N LEU A 36 -0.59 14.95 2.32
CA LEU A 36 0.81 15.30 2.61
C LEU A 36 1.32 16.46 1.74
N ASP A 37 0.43 17.35 1.25
CA ASP A 37 0.80 18.51 0.43
C ASP A 37 1.66 18.15 -0.79
N LYS A 38 1.43 16.95 -1.36
CA LYS A 38 2.24 16.40 -2.46
C LYS A 38 3.72 16.19 -2.12
N ASN A 39 4.10 16.24 -0.85
CA ASN A 39 5.47 16.04 -0.37
C ASN A 39 5.52 15.25 0.95
N PRO A 40 5.91 13.97 0.92
CA PRO A 40 6.01 13.13 2.12
C PRO A 40 7.21 13.48 3.04
N ASN A 41 8.20 14.23 2.57
CA ASN A 41 9.45 14.44 3.31
C ASN A 41 9.21 15.18 4.64
N GLY A 42 9.70 14.61 5.74
CA GLY A 42 9.54 15.18 7.09
C GLY A 42 8.12 15.09 7.66
N LYS A 43 7.17 14.48 6.93
CA LYS A 43 5.82 14.22 7.44
C LYS A 43 5.83 13.00 8.34
N ARG A 44 5.01 13.01 9.40
CA ARG A 44 4.81 11.86 10.29
C ARG A 44 3.49 11.18 9.96
N VAL A 45 3.50 9.87 9.77
CA VAL A 45 2.33 9.08 9.43
C VAL A 45 2.23 7.87 10.36
N VAL A 46 1.05 7.67 10.94
CA VAL A 46 0.73 6.48 11.73
C VAL A 46 -0.03 5.50 10.83
N ILE A 47 0.34 4.22 10.86
CA ILE A 47 -0.32 3.18 10.06
C ILE A 47 -1.00 2.17 10.98
N LEU A 48 -2.33 2.08 10.89
CA LEU A 48 -3.13 1.10 11.63
C LEU A 48 -3.42 -0.11 10.75
N ALA A 49 -2.58 -1.13 10.83
CA ALA A 49 -2.71 -2.35 10.02
C ALA A 49 -3.42 -3.48 10.79
N GLY A 50 -4.60 -3.87 10.31
CA GLY A 50 -5.32 -5.04 10.80
C GLY A 50 -4.75 -6.36 10.28
N ARG A 51 -5.41 -7.48 10.58
CA ARG A 51 -5.05 -8.79 10.01
C ARG A 51 -5.57 -8.93 8.57
N GLY A 52 -4.86 -9.70 7.74
CA GLY A 52 -5.26 -10.04 6.37
C GLY A 52 -4.77 -9.08 5.29
N GLY A 53 -5.39 -9.15 4.11
CA GLY A 53 -4.91 -8.46 2.90
C GLY A 53 -4.84 -6.94 3.02
N ASN A 54 -5.83 -6.31 3.67
CA ASN A 54 -5.83 -4.85 3.88
C ASN A 54 -4.68 -4.40 4.78
N GLY A 55 -4.39 -5.17 5.83
CA GLY A 55 -3.24 -4.92 6.69
C GLY A 55 -1.93 -5.00 5.93
N GLY A 56 -1.78 -6.02 5.09
CA GLY A 56 -0.62 -6.16 4.21
C GLY A 56 -0.47 -4.98 3.24
N GLY A 57 -1.56 -4.51 2.63
CA GLY A 57 -1.56 -3.29 1.81
C GLY A 57 -1.16 -2.04 2.60
N GLY A 58 -1.62 -1.92 3.85
CA GLY A 58 -1.21 -0.88 4.79
C GLY A 58 0.29 -0.91 5.08
N LEU A 59 0.87 -2.08 5.31
CA LEU A 59 2.31 -2.25 5.53
C LEU A 59 3.15 -1.94 4.28
N VAL A 60 2.66 -2.29 3.09
CA VAL A 60 3.29 -1.86 1.84
C VAL A 60 3.25 -0.33 1.72
N CYS A 61 2.11 0.30 1.99
CA CYS A 61 1.95 1.75 1.99
C CYS A 61 2.95 2.41 2.95
N ALA A 62 3.05 1.88 4.18
CA ALA A 62 4.00 2.31 5.19
C ALA A 62 5.45 2.31 4.64
N ARG A 63 5.90 1.17 4.09
CA ARG A 63 7.24 1.06 3.49
C ARG A 63 7.44 2.04 2.34
N ARG A 64 6.45 2.24 1.48
CA ARG A 64 6.54 3.18 0.35
C ARG A 64 6.68 4.62 0.83
N LEU A 65 5.82 5.05 1.75
CA LEU A 65 5.90 6.38 2.36
C LEU A 65 7.23 6.59 3.08
N HIS A 66 7.71 5.59 3.81
CA HIS A 66 9.02 5.64 4.46
C HIS A 66 10.16 5.86 3.47
N ASN A 67 10.20 5.03 2.42
CA ASN A 67 11.22 5.13 1.36
C ASN A 67 11.14 6.45 0.58
N TRP A 68 10.02 7.17 0.65
CA TRP A 68 9.82 8.47 0.03
C TRP A 68 10.05 9.65 0.99
N GLY A 69 10.48 9.40 2.23
CA GLY A 69 10.92 10.44 3.17
C GLY A 69 9.93 10.76 4.29
N ALA A 70 8.81 10.05 4.40
CA ALA A 70 7.96 10.16 5.57
C ALA A 70 8.54 9.35 6.74
N THR A 71 8.31 9.84 7.95
CA THR A 71 8.57 9.08 9.18
C THR A 71 7.32 8.27 9.51
N ILE A 72 7.47 6.95 9.61
CA ILE A 72 6.38 6.04 9.97
C ILE A 72 6.48 5.69 11.46
N GLN A 73 5.35 5.69 12.15
CA GLN A 73 5.18 5.19 13.52
C GLN A 73 4.36 3.91 13.53
#